data_AF-A0A061F2H5-F1
#
_entry.id   AF-A0A061F2H5-F1
#
_cell.length_a   1.000
_cell.length_b   1.000
_cell.length_c   1.000
_cell.angle_alpha   90.00
_cell.angle_beta   90.00
_cell.angle_gamma   90.00
#
_symmetry.space_group_name_H-M   'P 1'
#
loop_
_entity.id
_entity.type
_entity.pdbx_description
1 polymer ?
#
loop_
_entity_poly.entity_id
_entity_poly.type
_entity_poly.pdbx_seq_one_letter_code
_entity_poly.pdbx_strand_id
1 'polypeptide(L)'
;MKMLVPNLVYISYSRKTFWWVVKKKSTENYKGVPYITTLLSTSLWTFYGIINPDGLLVTTVNGAGAIFQLIYVTLFLIYAPKDKKIKTAKLVAVLDVGFLGAVIAVTLLAIHGSMRLTFVGILCAGLTIGMYASPLSAMRTVIRTKSVEYMPFLFSFFLFLNAGVWSAYSLLVKDIYIGVPNAIGFVLGSAQLILYFIFKNKSASAKSPEAMEEEGSAHLVKGGIEMHSLEDDLKNRSLNKGKSLPKPHVSRQNSLQNIMKTVSLTPYELQSSY
;
A
#
# COMPACT_ATOMS: atom_id res chain seq x y z
N MET A 1 -16.71 1.00 -8.31
CA MET A 1 -15.90 2.06 -8.96
C MET A 1 -15.08 2.92 -7.99
N LYS A 2 -15.55 3.19 -6.75
CA LYS A 2 -14.79 3.94 -5.71
C LYS A 2 -13.44 3.32 -5.26
N MET A 3 -13.16 2.07 -5.64
CA MET A 3 -11.87 1.39 -5.41
C MET A 3 -11.20 0.90 -6.70
N LEU A 4 -11.82 1.03 -7.87
CA LEU A 4 -11.30 0.40 -9.10
C LEU A 4 -10.08 1.16 -9.68
N VAL A 5 -10.04 2.48 -9.54
CA VAL A 5 -8.95 3.29 -10.11
C VAL A 5 -7.69 3.29 -9.23
N PRO A 6 -7.78 3.31 -7.88
CA PRO A 6 -6.63 3.04 -7.04
C PRO A 6 -6.08 1.61 -7.25
N ASN A 7 -6.94 0.64 -7.51
CA ASN A 7 -6.54 -0.77 -7.65
C ASN A 7 -5.65 -1.05 -8.86
N LEU A 8 -5.75 -0.35 -9.99
CA LEU A 8 -4.88 -0.65 -11.15
C LEU A 8 -3.42 -0.26 -10.92
N VAL A 9 -3.18 0.84 -10.20
CA VAL A 9 -1.83 1.24 -9.75
C VAL A 9 -1.40 0.44 -8.51
N TYR A 10 -2.35 0.03 -7.66
CA TYR A 10 -2.06 -0.85 -6.53
C TYR A 10 -1.79 -2.29 -6.96
N ILE A 11 -2.32 -2.80 -8.06
CA ILE A 11 -2.12 -4.19 -8.53
C ILE A 11 -0.68 -4.40 -9.01
N SER A 12 -0.07 -3.42 -9.68
CA SER A 12 1.34 -3.49 -10.05
C SER A 12 2.28 -3.47 -8.83
N TYR A 13 1.89 -2.78 -7.75
CA TYR A 13 2.63 -2.74 -6.47
C TYR A 13 2.29 -3.93 -5.54
N SER A 14 1.05 -4.41 -5.56
CA SER A 14 0.47 -5.40 -4.64
C SER A 14 0.85 -6.82 -4.98
N ARG A 15 1.27 -7.14 -6.21
CA ARG A 15 1.80 -8.48 -6.47
C ARG A 15 3.02 -8.78 -5.59
N LYS A 16 3.89 -7.78 -5.36
CA LYS A 16 5.05 -7.92 -4.46
C LYS A 16 4.63 -7.92 -3.00
N THR A 17 3.73 -7.02 -2.59
CA THR A 17 3.25 -6.96 -1.19
C THR A 17 2.44 -8.19 -0.78
N PHE A 18 1.58 -8.71 -1.66
CA PHE A 18 0.78 -9.92 -1.42
C PHE A 18 1.65 -11.18 -1.47
N TRP A 19 2.58 -11.28 -2.44
CA TRP A 19 3.58 -12.36 -2.47
C TRP A 19 4.48 -12.32 -1.23
N TRP A 20 4.87 -11.14 -0.74
CA TRP A 20 5.68 -10.98 0.47
C TRP A 20 4.89 -11.30 1.75
N VAL A 21 3.61 -10.92 1.85
CA VAL A 21 2.70 -11.28 2.96
C VAL A 21 2.43 -12.79 2.99
N VAL A 22 2.21 -13.42 1.83
CA VAL A 22 2.05 -14.88 1.69
C VAL A 22 3.35 -15.62 2.03
N LYS A 23 4.51 -15.09 1.62
CA LYS A 23 5.83 -15.69 1.85
C LYS A 23 6.34 -15.52 3.29
N LYS A 24 6.00 -14.41 3.98
CA LYS A 24 6.41 -14.17 5.38
C LYS A 24 5.43 -14.71 6.43
N LYS A 25 4.22 -15.14 6.05
CA LYS A 25 3.14 -15.57 6.99
C LYS A 25 2.91 -14.62 8.18
N SER A 26 3.30 -13.36 8.05
CA SER A 26 3.24 -12.35 9.09
C SER A 26 2.66 -11.09 8.48
N THR A 27 1.44 -10.77 8.90
CA THR A 27 0.81 -9.47 8.63
C THR A 27 1.40 -8.46 9.62
N GLU A 28 2.69 -8.12 9.50
CA GLU A 28 3.29 -7.05 10.31
C GLU A 28 2.44 -5.78 10.14
N ASN A 29 1.84 -5.33 11.24
CA ASN A 29 0.99 -4.14 11.37
C ASN A 29 -0.29 -4.01 10.51
N TYR A 30 -0.67 -5.01 9.72
CA TYR A 30 -1.91 -4.95 8.93
C TYR A 30 -3.14 -5.11 9.84
N LYS A 31 -3.85 -4.00 10.09
CA LYS A 31 -5.12 -4.01 10.83
C LYS A 31 -6.21 -4.47 9.86
N GLY A 32 -6.92 -5.55 10.16
CA GLY A 32 -8.07 -6.02 9.34
C GLY A 32 -9.26 -5.06 9.35
N VAL A 33 -9.29 -4.12 10.29
CA VAL A 33 -10.40 -3.18 10.54
C VAL A 33 -10.83 -2.38 9.30
N PRO A 34 -9.95 -1.79 8.47
CA PRO A 34 -10.36 -1.06 7.26
C PRO A 34 -11.10 -1.94 6.25
N TYR A 35 -10.73 -3.22 6.12
CA TYR A 35 -11.38 -4.16 5.20
C TYR A 35 -12.78 -4.52 5.68
N ILE A 36 -12.92 -4.82 6.98
CA ILE A 36 -14.19 -5.14 7.63
C ILE A 36 -15.14 -3.94 7.57
N THR A 37 -14.67 -2.76 7.95
CA THR A 37 -15.49 -1.53 7.89
C THR A 37 -15.89 -1.16 6.46
N THR A 38 -15.03 -1.43 5.46
CA THR A 38 -15.38 -1.23 4.05
C THR A 38 -16.36 -2.29 3.54
N LEU A 39 -16.26 -3.55 4.00
CA LEU A 39 -17.24 -4.60 3.71
C LEU A 39 -18.63 -4.19 4.24
N LEU A 40 -18.71 -3.75 5.49
CA LEU A 40 -19.95 -3.26 6.09
C LEU A 40 -20.52 -2.08 5.30
N SER A 41 -19.68 -1.08 5.00
CA SER A 41 -20.09 0.12 4.25
C SER A 41 -20.62 -0.23 2.86
N THR A 42 -19.88 -1.03 2.11
CA THR A 42 -20.30 -1.45 0.77
C THR A 42 -21.55 -2.33 0.80
N SER A 43 -21.72 -3.18 1.80
CA SER A 43 -22.92 -4.00 1.97
C SER A 43 -24.16 -3.16 2.29
N LEU A 44 -24.04 -2.19 3.20
CA LEU A 44 -25.13 -1.26 3.52
C LEU A 44 -25.52 -0.39 2.31
N TRP A 45 -24.53 0.15 1.58
CA TRP A 45 -24.79 0.90 0.35
C TRP A 45 -25.40 0.04 -0.76
N THR A 46 -25.05 -1.24 -0.82
CA THR A 46 -25.69 -2.19 -1.75
C THR A 46 -27.15 -2.40 -1.37
N PHE A 47 -27.43 -2.63 -0.09
CA PHE A 47 -28.81 -2.77 0.39
C PHE A 47 -29.62 -1.50 0.18
N TYR A 48 -29.05 -0.33 0.45
CA TYR A 48 -29.63 0.98 0.14
C TYR A 48 -30.01 1.09 -1.34
N GLY A 49 -29.10 0.72 -2.25
CA GLY A 49 -29.36 0.74 -3.67
C GLY A 49 -30.45 -0.25 -4.11
N ILE A 50 -30.57 -1.41 -3.46
CA ILE A 50 -31.60 -2.42 -3.78
C ILE A 50 -33.00 -1.90 -3.43
N ILE A 51 -33.14 -1.19 -2.31
CA ILE A 51 -34.43 -0.65 -1.87
C ILE A 51 -34.76 0.71 -2.48
N ASN A 52 -33.80 1.35 -3.17
CA ASN A 52 -33.97 2.62 -3.86
C ASN A 52 -34.34 2.38 -5.33
N PRO A 53 -35.48 2.91 -5.83
CA PRO A 53 -35.88 2.77 -7.24
C PRO A 53 -34.81 3.21 -8.25
N ASP A 54 -34.08 4.29 -7.96
CA ASP A 54 -33.01 4.84 -8.81
C ASP A 54 -31.62 4.35 -8.36
N GLY A 55 -31.58 3.27 -7.56
CA GLY A 55 -30.39 2.79 -6.87
C GLY A 55 -29.50 1.85 -7.68
N LEU A 56 -29.83 1.52 -8.94
CA LEU A 56 -29.13 0.50 -9.72
C LEU A 56 -27.61 0.73 -9.81
N LEU A 57 -27.17 1.97 -10.04
CA LEU A 57 -25.75 2.30 -10.08
C LEU A 57 -25.08 2.12 -8.71
N VAL A 58 -25.80 2.46 -7.64
CA VAL A 58 -25.33 2.27 -6.25
C VAL A 58 -25.17 0.80 -5.93
N THR A 59 -26.19 -0.01 -6.27
CA THR A 59 -26.20 -1.46 -6.07
C THR A 59 -25.05 -2.14 -6.79
N THR A 60 -24.86 -1.85 -8.08
CA THR A 60 -23.84 -2.51 -8.89
C THR A 60 -22.42 -2.15 -8.44
N VAL A 61 -22.15 -0.86 -8.20
CA VAL A 61 -20.83 -0.38 -7.79
C VAL A 61 -20.45 -0.88 -6.39
N ASN A 62 -21.38 -0.82 -5.44
CA ASN A 62 -21.10 -1.24 -4.06
C ASN A 62 -21.19 -2.75 -3.91
N GLY A 63 -22.07 -3.44 -4.64
CA GLY A 63 -22.18 -4.89 -4.61
C GLY A 63 -20.91 -5.56 -5.12
N ALA A 64 -20.35 -5.08 -6.23
CA ALA A 64 -19.02 -5.52 -6.67
C ALA A 64 -17.95 -5.24 -5.61
N GLY A 65 -17.99 -4.07 -4.96
CA GLY A 65 -17.10 -3.72 -3.85
C GLY A 65 -17.21 -4.69 -2.66
N ALA A 66 -18.43 -5.04 -2.26
CA ALA A 66 -18.70 -5.98 -1.18
C ALA A 66 -18.15 -7.37 -1.50
N ILE A 67 -18.32 -7.86 -2.74
CA ILE A 67 -17.74 -9.14 -3.19
C ILE A 67 -16.21 -9.11 -3.09
N PHE A 68 -15.56 -8.06 -3.59
CA PHE A 68 -14.10 -7.94 -3.48
C PHE A 68 -13.65 -7.92 -2.02
N GLN A 69 -14.33 -7.16 -1.16
CA GLN A 69 -13.97 -7.09 0.26
C GLN A 69 -14.22 -8.40 0.99
N LEU A 70 -15.29 -9.12 0.66
CA LEU A 70 -15.58 -10.43 1.21
C LEU A 70 -14.48 -11.44 0.87
N ILE A 71 -13.98 -11.42 -0.37
CA ILE A 71 -12.82 -12.23 -0.79
C ILE A 71 -11.59 -11.88 0.04
N TYR A 72 -11.26 -10.59 0.17
CA TYR A 72 -10.11 -10.14 0.97
C TYR A 72 -10.20 -10.56 2.43
N VAL A 73 -11.34 -10.34 3.08
CA VAL A 73 -11.58 -10.72 4.48
C VAL A 73 -11.48 -12.23 4.64
N THR A 74 -12.03 -13.02 3.71
CA THR A 74 -11.96 -14.48 3.73
C THR A 74 -10.51 -14.96 3.64
N LEU A 75 -9.73 -14.45 2.67
CA LEU A 75 -8.31 -14.77 2.55
C LEU A 75 -7.54 -14.39 3.81
N PHE A 76 -7.83 -13.22 4.40
CA PHE A 76 -7.20 -12.80 5.66
C PHE A 76 -7.53 -13.77 6.79
N LEU A 77 -8.79 -14.20 6.93
CA LEU A 77 -9.23 -15.14 7.95
C LEU A 77 -8.63 -16.55 7.76
N ILE A 78 -8.27 -16.95 6.53
CA ILE A 78 -7.59 -18.22 6.25
C ILE A 78 -6.10 -18.15 6.58
N TYR A 79 -5.42 -17.06 6.21
CA TYR A 79 -3.95 -17.00 6.24
C TYR A 79 -3.33 -16.25 7.44
N ALA A 80 -4.09 -15.42 8.17
CA ALA A 80 -3.52 -14.64 9.28
C ALA A 80 -3.07 -15.50 10.49
N PRO A 81 -2.22 -14.98 11.39
CA PRO A 81 -1.91 -15.62 12.67
C PRO A 81 -3.15 -15.77 13.57
N LYS A 82 -3.16 -16.81 14.44
CA LYS A 82 -4.36 -17.19 15.25
C LYS A 82 -4.93 -16.03 16.08
N ASP A 83 -4.07 -15.23 16.71
CA ASP A 83 -4.44 -14.06 17.53
C ASP A 83 -5.16 -12.98 16.71
N LYS A 84 -4.67 -12.69 15.50
CA LYS A 84 -5.27 -11.71 14.58
C LYS A 84 -6.53 -12.25 13.92
N LYS A 85 -6.56 -13.55 13.59
CA LYS A 85 -7.74 -14.24 13.06
C LYS A 85 -8.92 -14.14 14.01
N ILE A 86 -8.75 -14.47 15.29
CA ILE A 86 -9.86 -14.44 16.26
C ILE A 86 -10.42 -13.03 16.42
N LYS A 87 -9.54 -12.01 16.53
CA LYS A 87 -9.99 -10.61 16.61
C LYS A 87 -10.77 -10.17 15.37
N THR A 88 -10.25 -10.52 14.19
CA THR A 88 -10.88 -10.19 12.89
C THR A 88 -12.21 -10.92 12.73
N ALA A 89 -12.27 -12.22 13.03
CA ALA A 89 -13.47 -13.04 12.94
C ALA A 89 -14.57 -12.53 13.89
N LYS A 90 -14.22 -12.17 15.12
CA LYS A 90 -15.16 -11.53 16.07
C LYS A 90 -15.72 -10.24 15.50
N LEU A 91 -14.87 -9.40 14.91
CA LEU A 91 -15.30 -8.12 14.38
C LEU A 91 -16.20 -8.28 13.13
N VAL A 92 -15.89 -9.23 12.24
CA VAL A 92 -16.76 -9.60 11.10
C VAL A 92 -18.11 -10.13 11.60
N ALA A 93 -18.10 -11.04 12.57
CA ALA A 93 -19.34 -11.61 13.12
C ALA A 93 -20.22 -10.53 13.75
N VAL A 94 -19.65 -9.57 14.46
CA VAL A 94 -20.41 -8.49 15.09
C VAL A 94 -20.90 -7.46 14.07
N LEU A 95 -20.04 -6.99 13.17
CA LEU A 95 -20.35 -5.89 12.25
C LEU A 95 -21.05 -6.36 10.98
N ASP A 96 -20.45 -7.29 10.24
CA ASP A 96 -20.90 -7.70 8.91
C ASP A 96 -22.01 -8.77 8.95
N VAL A 97 -22.13 -9.53 10.04
CA VAL A 97 -23.21 -10.51 10.20
C VAL A 97 -24.28 -9.98 11.15
N GLY A 98 -23.90 -9.68 12.40
CA GLY A 98 -24.83 -9.25 13.45
C GLY A 98 -25.48 -7.91 13.14
N PHE A 99 -24.70 -6.84 13.05
CA PHE A 99 -25.21 -5.49 12.84
C PHE A 99 -25.86 -5.33 11.45
N LEU A 100 -25.20 -5.76 10.38
CA LEU A 100 -25.78 -5.73 9.03
C LEU A 100 -27.09 -6.52 8.96
N GLY A 101 -27.10 -7.76 9.48
CA GLY A 101 -28.29 -8.61 9.52
C GLY A 101 -29.43 -7.98 10.31
N ALA A 102 -29.13 -7.36 11.46
CA ALA A 102 -30.12 -6.64 12.26
C ALA A 102 -30.69 -5.42 11.51
N VAL A 103 -29.85 -4.63 10.83
CA VAL A 103 -30.31 -3.49 10.01
C VAL A 103 -31.25 -3.97 8.90
N ILE A 104 -30.88 -5.03 8.18
CA ILE A 104 -31.72 -5.61 7.12
C ILE A 104 -33.04 -6.13 7.71
N ALA A 105 -33.00 -6.90 8.79
CA ALA A 105 -34.18 -7.46 9.43
C ALA A 105 -35.14 -6.37 9.92
N VAL A 106 -34.64 -5.37 10.65
CA VAL A 106 -35.46 -4.24 11.12
C VAL A 106 -36.05 -3.46 9.95
N THR A 107 -35.27 -3.20 8.90
CA THR A 107 -35.75 -2.48 7.72
C THR A 107 -36.87 -3.22 7.01
N LEU A 108 -36.74 -4.55 6.83
CA LEU A 108 -37.72 -5.34 6.10
C LEU A 108 -38.95 -5.70 6.92
N LEU A 109 -38.80 -5.94 8.23
CA LEU A 109 -39.86 -6.47 9.10
C LEU A 109 -40.58 -5.39 9.90
N ALA A 110 -39.88 -4.34 10.34
CA ALA A 110 -40.44 -3.33 11.25
C ALA A 110 -40.72 -1.98 10.57
N ILE A 111 -39.91 -1.60 9.58
CA ILE A 111 -40.04 -0.31 8.90
C ILE A 111 -40.86 -0.49 7.62
N HIS A 112 -41.70 0.50 7.27
CA HIS A 112 -42.61 0.44 6.12
C HIS A 112 -42.51 1.70 5.25
N GLY A 113 -42.80 1.55 3.96
CA GLY A 113 -42.86 2.66 3.01
C GLY A 113 -41.54 3.43 2.85
N SER A 114 -41.65 4.75 2.67
CA SER A 114 -40.51 5.66 2.46
C SER A 114 -39.54 5.74 3.63
N MET A 115 -39.97 5.36 4.84
CA MET A 115 -39.13 5.35 6.04
C MET A 115 -37.98 4.34 5.94
N ARG A 116 -38.13 3.26 5.14
CA ARG A 116 -37.05 2.27 4.91
C ARG A 116 -35.83 2.92 4.29
N LEU A 117 -36.06 3.72 3.24
CA LEU A 117 -35.01 4.39 2.51
C LEU A 117 -34.32 5.43 3.39
N THR A 118 -35.09 6.22 4.14
CA THR A 118 -34.55 7.21 5.09
C THR A 118 -33.70 6.56 6.17
N PHE A 119 -34.18 5.48 6.80
CA PHE A 119 -33.45 4.80 7.87
C PHE A 119 -32.10 4.26 7.39
N VAL A 120 -32.09 3.50 6.28
CA VAL A 120 -30.86 2.93 5.73
C VAL A 120 -29.94 4.03 5.18
N GLY A 121 -30.50 5.06 4.55
CA GLY A 121 -29.76 6.19 3.99
C GLY A 121 -28.99 6.97 5.05
N ILE A 122 -29.61 7.26 6.20
CA ILE A 122 -28.95 7.92 7.33
C ILE A 122 -27.80 7.06 7.87
N LEU A 123 -28.01 5.75 8.03
CA LEU A 123 -26.96 4.84 8.49
C LEU A 123 -25.78 4.79 7.50
N CYS A 124 -26.05 4.71 6.20
CA CYS A 124 -25.04 4.72 5.14
C CYS A 124 -24.24 6.03 5.13
N ALA A 125 -24.95 7.17 5.23
CA ALA A 125 -24.33 8.49 5.27
C ALA A 125 -23.46 8.67 6.52
N GLY A 126 -23.98 8.33 7.69
CA GLY A 126 -23.26 8.42 8.96
C GLY A 126 -22.00 7.55 8.97
N LEU A 127 -22.10 6.30 8.50
CA LEU A 127 -20.94 5.41 8.39
C LEU A 127 -19.88 5.99 7.43
N THR A 128 -20.30 6.51 6.28
CA THR A 128 -19.39 7.12 5.29
C THR A 128 -18.68 8.34 5.85
N ILE A 129 -19.41 9.21 6.58
CA ILE A 129 -18.83 10.38 7.26
C ILE A 129 -17.82 9.93 8.32
N GLY A 130 -18.14 8.91 9.12
CA GLY A 130 -17.23 8.34 10.10
C GLY A 130 -15.94 7.82 9.47
N MET A 131 -16.01 7.22 8.27
CA MET A 131 -14.84 6.75 7.53
C MET A 131 -13.90 7.89 7.10
N TYR A 132 -14.38 9.14 7.00
CA TYR A 132 -13.53 10.29 6.73
C TYR A 132 -12.59 10.69 7.89
N ALA A 133 -12.74 10.09 9.07
CA ALA A 133 -11.76 10.25 10.15
C ALA A 133 -10.34 9.83 9.71
N SER A 134 -10.22 8.81 8.86
CA SER A 134 -8.94 8.33 8.33
C SER A 134 -8.23 9.38 7.45
N PRO A 135 -8.82 9.91 6.37
CA PRO A 135 -8.20 10.97 5.58
C PRO A 135 -7.96 12.25 6.37
N LEU A 136 -8.81 12.58 7.34
CA LEU A 136 -8.58 13.72 8.25
C LEU A 136 -7.34 13.51 9.13
N SER A 137 -7.15 12.31 9.67
CA SER A 137 -5.94 11.93 10.41
C SER A 137 -4.70 12.02 9.52
N ALA A 138 -4.79 11.58 8.26
CA ALA A 138 -3.67 11.69 7.32
C ALA A 138 -3.29 13.15 7.04
N MET A 139 -4.28 14.04 6.82
CA MET A 139 -4.04 15.48 6.67
C MET A 139 -3.37 16.08 7.91
N ARG A 140 -3.82 15.71 9.11
CA ARG A 140 -3.18 16.15 10.37
C ARG A 140 -1.72 15.71 10.45
N THR A 141 -1.41 14.48 10.02
CA THR A 141 -0.04 13.98 9.96
C THR A 141 0.80 14.82 9.00
N VAL A 142 0.34 15.07 7.77
CA VAL A 142 1.06 15.92 6.79
C VAL A 142 1.36 17.31 7.34
N ILE A 143 0.39 17.95 8.02
CA ILE A 143 0.57 19.28 8.61
C ILE A 143 1.63 19.27 9.72
N ARG A 144 1.68 18.20 10.53
CA ARG A 144 2.64 18.04 11.64
C ARG A 144 4.04 17.68 11.16
N THR A 145 4.14 16.72 10.25
CA THR A 145 5.44 16.21 9.74
C THR A 145 6.00 17.09 8.64
N LYS A 146 5.20 18.01 8.08
CA LYS A 146 5.55 18.83 6.91
C LYS A 146 5.93 17.99 5.68
N SER A 147 5.53 16.71 5.67
CA SER A 147 5.87 15.73 4.63
C SER A 147 4.61 15.07 4.08
N VAL A 148 4.58 14.89 2.77
CA VAL A 148 3.48 14.25 2.03
C VAL A 148 3.67 12.73 1.83
N GLU A 149 4.66 12.13 2.50
CA GLU A 149 5.01 10.71 2.36
C GLU A 149 3.82 9.77 2.63
N TYR A 150 2.97 10.12 3.60
CA TYR A 150 1.77 9.34 3.95
C TYR A 150 0.52 9.69 3.13
N MET A 151 0.64 10.61 2.15
CA MET A 151 -0.46 11.09 1.32
C MET A 151 -0.04 11.13 -0.16
N PRO A 152 -0.09 10.00 -0.88
CA PRO A 152 0.21 9.98 -2.30
C PRO A 152 -0.82 10.80 -3.10
N PHE A 153 -0.32 11.60 -4.05
CA PHE A 153 -1.15 12.50 -4.88
C PHE A 153 -2.29 11.77 -5.58
N LEU A 154 -1.98 10.68 -6.30
CA LEU A 154 -2.96 9.93 -7.08
C LEU A 154 -4.11 9.41 -6.21
N PHE A 155 -3.82 8.98 -4.99
CA PHE A 155 -4.84 8.51 -4.06
C PHE A 155 -5.81 9.64 -3.70
N SER A 156 -5.29 10.81 -3.32
CA SER A 156 -6.11 11.98 -2.99
C SER A 156 -6.91 12.48 -4.20
N PHE A 157 -6.30 12.48 -5.39
CA PHE A 157 -6.93 12.87 -6.64
C PHE A 157 -8.10 11.95 -7.01
N PHE A 158 -7.92 10.63 -6.91
CA PHE A 158 -9.02 9.69 -7.18
C PHE A 158 -10.12 9.77 -6.13
N LEU A 159 -9.80 10.02 -4.85
CA LEU A 159 -10.81 10.27 -3.83
C LEU A 159 -11.64 11.52 -4.14
N PHE A 160 -10.99 12.61 -4.55
CA PHE A 160 -11.63 13.86 -4.98
C PHE A 160 -12.57 13.63 -6.17
N LEU A 161 -12.08 13.03 -7.27
CA LEU A 161 -12.89 12.75 -8.45
C LEU A 161 -14.06 11.83 -8.13
N ASN A 162 -13.80 10.79 -7.35
CA ASN A 162 -14.83 9.86 -6.93
C ASN A 162 -15.91 10.56 -6.11
N ALA A 163 -15.54 11.37 -5.12
CA ALA A 163 -16.51 12.16 -4.36
C ALA A 163 -17.30 13.11 -5.27
N GLY A 164 -16.63 13.79 -6.21
CA GLY A 164 -17.27 14.70 -7.16
C GLY A 164 -18.28 14.02 -8.08
N VAL A 165 -17.93 12.87 -8.65
CA VAL A 165 -18.85 12.07 -9.50
C VAL A 165 -20.08 11.64 -8.69
N TRP A 166 -19.90 11.22 -7.45
CA TRP A 166 -21.02 10.80 -6.60
C TRP A 166 -21.86 11.97 -6.09
N SER A 167 -21.26 13.12 -5.84
CA SER A 167 -21.99 14.37 -5.57
C SER A 167 -22.80 14.79 -6.79
N ALA A 168 -22.23 14.77 -7.99
CA ALA A 168 -22.97 15.07 -9.23
C ALA A 168 -24.12 14.07 -9.46
N TYR A 169 -23.85 12.77 -9.31
CA TYR A 169 -24.88 11.72 -9.38
C TYR A 169 -26.03 11.99 -8.42
N SER A 170 -25.73 12.34 -7.16
CA SER A 170 -26.75 12.60 -6.15
C SER A 170 -27.68 13.78 -6.50
N LEU A 171 -27.19 14.77 -7.24
CA LEU A 171 -28.01 15.88 -7.74
C LEU A 171 -28.94 15.42 -8.87
N LEU A 172 -28.47 14.52 -9.73
CA LEU A 172 -29.27 13.95 -10.83
C LEU A 172 -30.42 13.10 -10.30
N VAL A 173 -30.16 12.23 -9.32
CA VAL A 173 -31.19 11.37 -8.71
C VAL A 173 -31.90 12.01 -7.51
N LYS A 174 -31.57 13.27 -7.19
CA LYS A 174 -32.11 14.05 -6.07
C LYS A 174 -32.05 13.30 -4.72
N ASP A 175 -30.96 12.57 -4.50
CA ASP A 175 -30.76 11.73 -3.32
C ASP A 175 -29.79 12.40 -2.33
N ILE A 176 -30.35 13.00 -1.28
CA ILE A 176 -29.57 13.72 -0.26
C ILE A 176 -28.68 12.79 0.57
N TYR A 177 -29.06 11.52 0.76
CA TYR A 177 -28.31 10.55 1.55
C TYR A 177 -27.00 10.17 0.86
N ILE A 178 -27.01 10.12 -0.47
CA ILE A 178 -25.79 10.02 -1.28
C ILE A 178 -25.07 11.37 -1.30
N GLY A 179 -25.78 12.48 -1.46
CA GLY A 179 -25.18 13.79 -1.69
C GLY A 179 -24.36 14.32 -0.53
N VAL A 180 -24.92 14.34 0.68
CA VAL A 180 -24.27 14.90 1.88
C VAL A 180 -22.90 14.28 2.18
N PRO A 181 -22.75 12.95 2.34
CA PRO A 181 -21.45 12.36 2.62
C PRO A 181 -20.46 12.60 1.47
N ASN A 182 -20.89 12.51 0.21
CA ASN A 182 -19.97 12.71 -0.91
C ASN A 182 -19.55 14.17 -1.06
N ALA A 183 -20.41 15.15 -0.76
CA ALA A 183 -20.05 16.56 -0.74
C ALA A 183 -18.99 16.85 0.34
N ILE A 184 -19.15 16.28 1.54
CA ILE A 184 -18.12 16.34 2.59
C ILE A 184 -16.81 15.71 2.09
N GLY A 185 -16.89 14.51 1.48
CA GLY A 185 -15.75 13.84 0.88
C GLY A 185 -15.06 14.66 -0.21
N PHE A 186 -15.82 15.41 -0.99
CA PHE A 186 -15.30 16.28 -2.06
C PHE A 186 -14.53 17.48 -1.48
N VAL A 187 -15.07 18.12 -0.45
CA VAL A 187 -14.38 19.19 0.29
C VAL A 187 -13.09 18.65 0.93
N LEU A 188 -13.15 17.50 1.59
CA LEU A 188 -11.98 16.88 2.20
C LEU A 188 -10.95 16.47 1.13
N GLY A 189 -11.36 15.87 0.02
CA GLY A 189 -10.46 15.52 -1.09
C GLY A 189 -9.79 16.75 -1.71
N SER A 190 -10.53 17.86 -1.83
CA SER A 190 -9.97 19.15 -2.26
C SER A 190 -8.91 19.65 -1.28
N ALA A 191 -9.20 19.61 0.02
CA ALA A 191 -8.25 19.98 1.06
C ALA A 191 -6.99 19.08 1.04
N GLN A 192 -7.13 17.77 0.80
CA GLN A 192 -6.00 16.85 0.64
C GLN A 192 -5.10 17.25 -0.53
N LEU A 193 -5.69 17.59 -1.68
CA LEU A 193 -4.94 18.04 -2.86
C LEU A 193 -4.21 19.35 -2.60
N ILE A 194 -4.87 20.34 -1.98
CA ILE A 194 -4.26 21.62 -1.62
C ILE A 194 -3.08 21.42 -0.67
N LEU A 195 -3.26 20.63 0.39
CA LEU A 195 -2.20 20.32 1.35
C LEU A 195 -1.02 19.62 0.67
N TYR A 196 -1.28 18.70 -0.25
CA TYR A 196 -0.23 18.04 -1.01
C TYR A 196 0.65 19.04 -1.76
N PHE A 197 0.05 19.99 -2.50
CA PHE A 197 0.82 20.99 -3.25
C PHE A 197 1.61 21.95 -2.33
N ILE A 198 1.01 22.38 -1.22
CA ILE A 198 1.69 23.27 -0.26
C ILE A 198 2.92 22.59 0.34
N PHE A 199 2.78 21.36 0.85
CA PHE A 199 3.88 20.69 1.58
C PHE A 199 4.90 20.02 0.66
N LYS A 200 4.51 19.58 -0.55
CA LYS A 200 5.48 19.12 -1.56
C LYS A 200 6.48 20.22 -1.92
N ASN A 201 6.00 21.45 -2.13
CA ASN A 201 6.85 22.59 -2.48
C ASN A 201 7.75 23.01 -1.30
N LYS A 202 7.25 22.94 -0.06
CA LYS A 202 8.07 23.21 1.13
C LYS A 202 9.15 22.16 1.38
N SER A 203 8.84 20.87 1.16
CA SER A 203 9.82 19.79 1.25
C SER A 203 10.92 19.91 0.20
N ALA A 204 10.58 20.38 -1.01
CA ALA A 204 11.57 20.70 -2.05
C ALA A 204 12.43 21.92 -1.70
N SER A 205 11.82 22.97 -1.13
CA SER A 205 12.53 24.20 -0.74
C SER A 205 13.41 24.03 0.51
N ALA A 206 13.03 23.17 1.47
CA ALA A 206 13.84 22.89 2.65
C ALA A 206 15.07 22.01 2.35
N LYS A 207 15.10 21.34 1.19
CA LYS A 207 16.25 20.54 0.73
C LYS A 207 17.28 21.34 -0.08
N SER A 208 17.05 22.63 -0.30
CA SER A 208 17.95 23.54 -1.03
C SER A 208 18.07 24.82 -0.19
N PRO A 209 18.99 24.86 0.79
CA PRO A 209 20.39 25.23 0.54
C PRO A 209 21.49 24.47 1.31
N GLU A 210 21.18 23.51 2.21
CA GLU A 210 22.22 22.87 3.05
C GLU A 210 22.99 21.72 2.37
N ALA A 211 22.53 21.25 1.20
CA ALA A 211 23.21 20.17 0.45
C ALA A 211 24.28 20.67 -0.54
N MET A 212 24.52 21.99 -0.65
CA MET A 212 25.51 22.53 -1.59
C MET A 212 26.86 22.92 -0.95
N GLU A 213 26.98 22.95 0.37
CA GLU A 213 28.26 23.31 1.02
C GLU A 213 29.13 22.09 1.39
N GLU A 214 28.57 20.89 1.54
CA GLU A 214 29.36 19.71 1.93
C GLU A 214 29.94 18.92 0.73
N GLU A 215 29.34 19.00 -0.46
CA GLU A 215 29.88 18.34 -1.68
C GLU A 215 30.97 19.17 -2.40
N GLY A 216 31.02 20.50 -2.20
CA GLY A 216 32.01 21.37 -2.86
C GLY A 216 33.41 21.29 -2.26
N SER A 217 33.55 21.16 -0.94
CA SER A 217 34.86 21.11 -0.27
C SER A 217 35.49 19.73 -0.25
N ALA A 218 34.69 18.65 -0.27
CA ALA A 218 35.21 17.28 -0.27
C ALA A 218 35.78 16.85 -1.63
N HIS A 219 35.28 17.40 -2.74
CA HIS A 219 35.73 17.04 -4.09
C HIS A 219 37.00 17.79 -4.54
N LEU A 220 37.25 19.01 -4.03
CA LEU A 220 38.47 19.78 -4.34
C LEU A 220 39.71 19.27 -3.59
N VAL A 221 39.56 18.73 -2.38
CA VAL A 221 40.69 18.17 -1.61
C VAL A 221 41.15 16.82 -2.15
N LYS A 222 40.23 16.00 -2.68
CA LYS A 222 40.57 14.68 -3.23
C LYS A 222 41.23 14.75 -4.62
N GLY A 223 40.80 15.66 -5.49
CA GLY A 223 41.38 15.82 -6.82
C GLY A 223 42.82 16.35 -6.84
N GLY A 224 43.22 17.14 -5.83
CA GLY A 224 44.59 17.65 -5.70
C GLY A 224 45.60 16.63 -5.17
N ILE A 225 45.15 15.67 -4.34
CA ILE A 225 46.02 14.68 -3.70
C ILE A 225 46.32 13.50 -4.64
N GLU A 226 45.34 13.07 -5.45
CA GLU A 226 45.55 11.95 -6.39
C GLU A 226 46.48 12.32 -7.54
N MET A 227 46.43 13.56 -8.05
CA MET A 227 47.27 14.01 -9.16
C MET A 227 48.76 14.10 -8.77
N HIS A 228 49.07 14.51 -7.53
CA HIS A 228 50.46 14.57 -7.03
C HIS A 228 51.05 13.17 -6.78
N SER A 229 50.22 12.21 -6.33
CA SER A 229 50.68 10.83 -6.10
C SER A 229 50.97 10.06 -7.40
N LEU A 230 50.27 10.38 -8.49
CA LEU A 230 50.44 9.71 -9.79
C LEU A 230 51.67 10.22 -10.55
N GLU A 231 52.05 11.49 -10.40
CA GLU A 231 53.29 12.03 -10.98
C GLU A 231 54.54 11.48 -10.29
N ASP A 232 54.50 11.30 -8.96
CA ASP A 232 55.63 10.74 -8.19
C ASP A 232 55.85 9.24 -8.47
N ASP A 233 54.79 8.46 -8.68
CA ASP A 233 54.87 7.03 -9.01
C ASP A 233 55.33 6.76 -10.45
N LEU A 234 54.97 7.62 -11.41
CA LEU A 234 55.44 7.53 -12.79
C LEU A 234 56.93 7.86 -12.91
N LYS A 235 57.42 8.83 -12.11
CA LYS A 235 58.84 9.22 -12.08
C LYS A 235 59.73 8.16 -11.45
N ASN A 236 59.23 7.42 -10.46
CA ASN A 236 59.96 6.31 -9.82
C ASN A 236 59.99 5.03 -10.67
N ARG A 237 58.97 4.77 -11.50
CA ARG A 237 58.95 3.57 -12.37
C ARG A 237 59.88 3.64 -13.58
N SER A 238 60.24 4.83 -14.07
CA SER A 238 61.15 4.95 -15.23
C SER A 238 62.63 4.76 -14.87
N LEU A 239 63.00 4.81 -13.59
CA LEU A 239 64.41 4.79 -13.15
C LEU A 239 64.94 3.39 -12.80
N ASN A 240 64.12 2.34 -12.80
CA ASN A 240 64.51 1.05 -12.21
C ASN A 240 64.35 -0.18 -13.12
N LYS A 241 64.72 -0.08 -14.41
CA LYS A 241 64.88 -1.23 -15.30
C LYS A 241 66.30 -1.34 -15.86
N GLY A 242 67.14 -2.10 -15.15
CA GLY A 242 68.40 -2.58 -15.69
C GLY A 242 69.19 -3.44 -14.71
N LYS A 243 68.87 -4.74 -14.61
CA LYS A 243 69.82 -5.88 -14.66
C LYS A 243 69.24 -7.20 -14.11
N SER A 244 69.54 -8.27 -14.87
CA SER A 244 69.70 -9.69 -14.54
C SER A 244 68.51 -10.59 -14.14
N LEU A 245 68.29 -11.61 -14.98
CA LEU A 245 67.70 -12.92 -14.70
C LEU A 245 68.65 -13.78 -13.83
N PRO A 246 68.14 -14.77 -13.06
CA PRO A 246 68.22 -16.17 -13.50
C PRO A 246 66.97 -17.04 -13.24
N LYS A 247 67.06 -18.30 -13.72
CA LYS A 247 66.06 -19.34 -14.10
C LYS A 247 65.47 -20.20 -12.93
N PRO A 248 64.52 -21.13 -13.19
CA PRO A 248 63.35 -21.43 -12.33
C PRO A 248 63.47 -22.69 -11.46
N HIS A 249 62.49 -22.90 -10.56
CA HIS A 249 62.22 -24.20 -9.93
C HIS A 249 60.72 -24.58 -9.98
N VAL A 250 60.50 -25.88 -10.16
CA VAL A 250 59.27 -26.58 -10.56
C VAL A 250 58.44 -27.05 -9.35
N SER A 251 57.10 -27.04 -9.44
CA SER A 251 56.24 -28.20 -9.06
C SER A 251 54.78 -28.02 -9.55
N ARG A 252 54.40 -28.75 -10.62
CA ARG A 252 53.06 -28.73 -11.24
C ARG A 252 52.44 -30.14 -11.30
N GLN A 253 52.59 -30.92 -10.24
CA GLN A 253 52.21 -32.34 -10.25
C GLN A 253 51.24 -32.75 -9.13
N ASN A 254 51.00 -31.90 -8.11
CA ASN A 254 50.13 -32.27 -6.98
C ASN A 254 48.67 -31.80 -7.10
N SER A 255 48.31 -31.01 -8.12
CA SER A 255 46.97 -30.41 -8.19
C SER A 255 45.94 -31.23 -8.97
N LEU A 256 46.37 -32.12 -9.87
CA LEU A 256 45.43 -32.82 -10.78
C LEU A 256 44.91 -34.16 -10.23
N GLN A 257 45.67 -34.81 -9.33
CA GLN A 257 45.21 -36.07 -8.71
C GLN A 257 44.11 -35.87 -7.66
N ASN A 258 44.03 -34.69 -7.03
CA ASN A 258 43.00 -34.41 -6.01
C ASN A 258 41.65 -34.00 -6.60
N ILE A 259 41.59 -33.61 -7.88
CA ILE A 259 40.35 -33.17 -8.55
C ILE A 259 39.61 -34.35 -9.19
N MET A 260 40.31 -35.42 -9.60
CA MET A 260 39.67 -36.60 -10.21
C MET A 260 39.00 -37.57 -9.21
N LYS A 261 39.26 -37.44 -7.90
CA LYS A 261 38.65 -38.34 -6.88
C LYS A 261 37.30 -37.88 -6.34
N THR A 262 36.87 -36.64 -6.61
CA THR A 262 35.66 -36.07 -5.98
C THR A 262 34.45 -35.97 -6.92
N VAL A 263 34.60 -36.31 -8.21
CA VAL A 263 33.54 -36.11 -9.24
C VAL A 263 32.77 -37.39 -9.58
N SER A 264 33.21 -38.56 -9.10
CA SER A 264 32.52 -39.83 -9.30
C SER A 264 31.87 -40.29 -8.00
N LEU A 265 30.63 -39.86 -7.74
CA LEU A 265 29.59 -40.60 -6.99
C LEU A 265 28.25 -39.83 -7.11
N THR A 266 27.35 -40.35 -7.93
CA THR A 266 25.92 -40.00 -8.01
C THR A 266 25.09 -40.93 -7.10
N PRO A 267 23.84 -40.56 -6.78
CA PRO A 267 23.20 -40.88 -5.52
C PRO A 267 22.29 -42.10 -5.62
N TYR A 268 22.56 -43.17 -4.89
CA TYR A 268 21.60 -44.16 -4.40
C TYR A 268 22.37 -45.09 -3.44
N GLU A 269 21.71 -45.54 -2.37
CA GLU A 269 22.23 -46.38 -1.28
C GLU A 269 22.96 -45.65 -0.14
N LEU A 270 22.19 -45.18 0.83
CA LEU A 270 22.45 -45.44 2.25
C LEU A 270 21.15 -45.20 3.03
N GLN A 271 20.15 -46.01 2.71
CA GLN A 271 19.08 -46.36 3.63
C GLN A 271 19.13 -47.88 3.82
N SER A 272 19.94 -48.33 4.78
CA SER A 272 19.79 -49.61 5.48
C SER A 272 20.83 -49.73 6.61
N SER A 273 20.37 -50.16 7.79
CA SER A 273 21.13 -50.68 8.93
C SER A 273 21.87 -49.69 9.86
N TYR A 274 21.13 -49.01 10.75
CA TYR A 274 20.85 -49.42 12.15
C TYR A 274 20.39 -48.21 12.98
#